data_AF-A0A968N6V8-F1
#
_entry.id   AF-A0A968N6V8-F1
#
_cell.length_a   1.000
_cell.length_b   1.000
_cell.length_c   1.000
_cell.angle_alpha   90.00
_cell.angle_beta   90.00
_cell.angle_gamma   90.00
#
_symmetry.space_group_name_H-M   'P 1'
#
loop_
_entity.id
_entity.type
_entity.pdbx_description
1 polymer ?
#
loop_
_entity_poly.entity_id
_entity_poly.type
_entity_poly.pdbx_seq_one_letter_code
_entity_poly.pdbx_strand_id
1 'polypeptide(L)'
;MASLTPTPKTPFPGVHIVDENENIIDVFANTASYQGTYAADTNTPTLTDSTGAVGQFYKVSTGGTVDLGSGNIVLAQGDELWHDGSVWEKVSNSAAIDTVFTRTGDIIAAASDYNASQIDNDSALLALMSATPWTSLRHRPLQQRHLQPAR
;
A
#
# COMPACT_ATOMS: atom_id res chain seq x y z
N MET A 1 -18.34 -28.52 55.94
CA MET A 1 -17.62 -28.84 54.69
C MET A 1 -17.42 -27.52 53.96
N ALA A 2 -16.18 -27.03 53.86
CA ALA A 2 -15.90 -25.77 53.18
C ALA A 2 -16.06 -25.97 51.67
N SER A 3 -17.00 -25.25 51.06
CA SER A 3 -17.22 -25.25 49.62
C SER A 3 -16.13 -24.41 48.98
N LEU A 4 -15.23 -25.06 48.24
CA LEU A 4 -14.34 -24.40 47.30
C LEU A 4 -15.13 -24.27 46.00
N THR A 5 -15.88 -23.18 45.83
CA THR A 5 -16.31 -22.79 44.47
C THR A 5 -15.07 -22.28 43.75
N PRO A 6 -14.54 -22.98 42.72
CA PRO A 6 -13.45 -22.43 41.92
C PRO A 6 -14.00 -21.18 41.24
N THR A 7 -13.43 -20.03 41.56
CA THR A 7 -13.71 -18.81 40.80
C THR A 7 -13.03 -18.97 39.44
N PRO A 8 -13.77 -18.83 38.32
CA PRO A 8 -13.19 -18.99 36.99
C PRO A 8 -11.98 -18.08 36.82
N LYS A 9 -10.85 -18.71 36.49
CA LYS A 9 -9.55 -18.09 36.43
C LYS A 9 -9.38 -17.28 35.15
N THR A 10 -9.39 -15.97 35.38
CA THR A 10 -8.94 -14.84 34.53
C THR A 10 -9.85 -14.37 33.39
N PRO A 11 -9.90 -13.04 33.16
CA PRO A 11 -10.80 -12.39 32.20
C PRO A 11 -10.30 -12.43 30.74
N PHE A 12 -9.31 -13.26 30.39
CA PHE A 12 -8.69 -13.25 29.06
C PHE A 12 -9.04 -14.52 28.26
N PRO A 13 -9.57 -14.39 27.02
CA PRO A 13 -9.83 -15.54 26.17
C PRO A 13 -8.52 -16.11 25.57
N GLY A 14 -8.21 -17.40 25.83
CA GLY A 14 -7.03 -18.09 25.26
C GLY A 14 -6.80 -19.52 25.77
N VAL A 15 -5.87 -20.25 25.16
CA VAL A 15 -5.33 -21.52 25.69
C VAL A 15 -4.16 -21.17 26.61
N HIS A 16 -4.30 -21.45 27.91
CA HIS A 16 -3.25 -21.22 28.90
C HIS A 16 -2.63 -22.55 29.33
N ILE A 17 -1.30 -22.58 29.49
CA ILE A 17 -0.66 -23.67 30.24
C ILE A 17 -0.91 -23.41 31.72
N VAL A 18 -1.50 -24.37 32.43
CA VAL A 18 -1.88 -24.25 33.84
C VAL A 18 -1.16 -25.29 34.72
N ASP A 19 -0.93 -24.96 35.99
CA ASP A 19 -0.42 -25.87 37.01
C ASP A 19 -1.52 -26.82 37.53
N GLU A 20 -1.14 -27.73 38.43
CA GLU A 20 -2.04 -28.71 39.04
C GLU A 20 -3.15 -28.07 39.91
N ASN A 21 -2.99 -26.80 40.30
CA ASN A 21 -3.97 -25.97 40.99
C ASN A 21 -4.65 -24.97 40.02
N GLU A 22 -4.58 -25.29 38.72
CA GLU A 22 -5.06 -24.52 37.58
C GLU A 22 -4.41 -23.14 37.41
N ASN A 23 -3.33 -22.76 38.12
CA ASN A 23 -2.68 -21.45 37.94
C ASN A 23 -1.99 -21.36 36.59
N ILE A 24 -2.17 -20.24 35.90
CA ILE A 24 -1.49 -20.01 34.63
C ILE A 24 0.03 -20.01 34.88
N ILE A 25 0.73 -20.98 34.28
CA ILE A 25 2.20 -21.11 34.27
C ILE A 25 2.80 -20.34 33.09
N ASP A 26 1.99 -20.04 32.08
CA ASP A 26 2.45 -19.36 30.88
C ASP A 26 2.81 -17.88 31.14
N VAL A 27 4.05 -17.49 30.83
CA VAL A 27 4.52 -16.09 30.79
C VAL A 27 4.66 -15.63 29.32
N PHE A 28 3.94 -16.23 28.36
CA PHE A 28 3.71 -15.62 27.06
C PHE A 28 2.54 -14.64 27.19
N ALA A 29 2.83 -13.45 27.73
CA ALA A 29 1.94 -12.32 27.54
C ALA A 29 1.94 -12.00 26.04
N ASN A 30 0.97 -12.50 25.30
CA ASN A 30 0.62 -11.93 24.01
C ASN A 30 0.04 -10.53 24.30
N THR A 31 0.94 -9.56 24.45
CA THR A 31 0.59 -8.18 24.76
C THR A 31 0.06 -7.45 23.54
N ALA A 32 0.31 -7.94 22.33
CA ALA A 32 -0.06 -7.28 21.09
C ALA A 32 -1.59 -7.22 20.91
N SER A 33 -2.16 -6.03 21.03
CA SER A 33 -3.59 -5.77 20.89
C SER A 33 -3.84 -4.70 19.82
N TYR A 34 -4.30 -5.13 18.63
CA TYR A 34 -4.55 -4.21 17.52
C TYR A 34 -5.84 -3.43 17.73
N GLN A 35 -5.73 -2.10 17.76
CA GLN A 35 -6.84 -1.18 18.05
C GLN A 35 -7.44 -0.52 16.80
N GLY A 36 -6.86 -0.79 15.62
CA GLY A 36 -7.29 -0.22 14.35
C GLY A 36 -6.26 0.73 13.73
N THR A 37 -6.74 1.65 12.91
CA THR A 37 -5.89 2.61 12.20
C THR A 37 -5.77 3.94 12.92
N TYR A 38 -4.63 4.60 12.78
CA TYR A 38 -4.33 5.91 13.33
C TYR A 38 -3.88 6.90 12.24
N ALA A 39 -4.53 8.05 12.15
CA ALA A 39 -4.15 9.15 11.28
C ALA A 39 -3.34 10.17 12.07
N ALA A 40 -2.03 10.23 11.83
CA ALA A 40 -1.09 11.03 12.62
C ALA A 40 -1.16 12.53 12.29
N ASP A 41 -1.58 12.89 11.08
CA ASP A 41 -1.81 14.27 10.64
C ASP A 41 -2.94 14.97 11.41
N THR A 42 -3.91 14.20 11.90
CA THR A 42 -5.12 14.69 12.56
C THR A 42 -5.28 14.20 13.99
N ASN A 43 -4.34 13.40 14.51
CA ASN A 43 -4.43 12.68 15.78
C ASN A 43 -5.81 11.98 15.93
N THR A 44 -6.12 11.07 15.01
CA THR A 44 -7.41 10.36 14.98
C THR A 44 -7.20 8.84 14.95
N PRO A 45 -7.73 8.08 15.94
CA PRO A 45 -8.44 8.57 17.13
C PRO A 45 -7.56 9.46 18.00
N THR A 46 -8.17 10.31 18.82
CA THR A 46 -7.43 11.21 19.72
C THR A 46 -6.71 10.39 20.78
N LEU A 47 -5.38 10.37 20.69
CA LEU A 47 -4.52 9.72 21.66
C LEU A 47 -3.76 10.76 22.49
N THR A 48 -3.44 10.36 23.71
CA THR A 48 -2.39 10.91 24.56
C THR A 48 -1.69 9.74 25.26
N ASP A 49 -0.54 9.96 25.89
CA ASP A 49 0.17 8.92 26.65
C ASP A 49 -0.69 8.26 27.73
N SER A 50 -1.73 8.96 28.21
CA SER A 50 -2.69 8.44 29.19
C SER A 50 -3.87 7.64 28.62
N THR A 51 -4.07 7.57 27.29
CA THR A 51 -5.22 6.88 26.69
C THR A 51 -4.96 5.40 26.32
N GLY A 52 -3.70 4.95 26.37
CA GLY A 52 -3.31 3.58 26.00
C GLY A 52 -3.21 2.62 27.18
N ALA A 53 -3.10 1.33 26.86
CA ALA A 53 -2.69 0.29 27.80
C ALA A 53 -1.57 -0.55 27.17
N VAL A 54 -0.71 -1.12 28.02
CA VAL A 54 0.45 -1.91 27.58
C VAL A 54 0.09 -2.90 26.46
N GLY A 55 0.83 -2.83 25.37
CA GLY A 55 0.72 -3.70 24.21
C GLY A 55 -0.41 -3.36 23.23
N GLN A 56 -1.24 -2.35 23.51
CA GLN A 56 -2.12 -1.80 22.49
C GLN A 56 -1.31 -1.15 21.37
N PHE A 57 -1.74 -1.37 20.12
CA PHE A 57 -1.12 -0.72 18.99
C PHE A 57 -2.10 -0.34 17.89
N TYR A 58 -1.77 0.72 17.17
CA TYR A 58 -2.46 1.16 15.96
C TYR A 58 -1.54 1.06 14.75
N LYS A 59 -2.12 0.85 13.56
CA LYS A 59 -1.40 0.97 12.29
C LYS A 59 -1.63 2.35 11.71
N VAL A 60 -0.58 3.05 11.32
CA VAL A 60 -0.67 4.42 10.81
C VAL A 60 -1.26 4.42 9.39
N SER A 61 -2.41 5.06 9.21
CA SER A 61 -3.08 5.22 7.91
C SER A 61 -2.63 6.45 7.15
N THR A 62 -2.21 7.51 7.86
CA THR A 62 -1.69 8.76 7.28
C THR A 62 -0.53 9.24 8.12
N GLY A 63 0.60 9.55 7.47
CA GLY A 63 1.79 10.05 8.15
C GLY A 63 1.61 11.46 8.69
N GLY A 64 2.43 11.84 9.67
CA GLY A 64 2.36 13.12 10.37
C GLY A 64 3.34 13.19 11.52
N THR A 65 3.46 14.37 12.13
CA THR A 65 4.19 14.54 13.39
C THR A 65 3.19 14.87 14.49
N VAL A 66 3.18 14.06 15.55
CA VAL A 66 2.27 14.22 16.69
C VAL A 66 3.07 14.28 17.99
N ASP A 67 2.62 15.07 18.95
CA ASP A 67 3.08 15.01 20.34
C ASP A 67 1.93 14.50 21.21
N LEU A 68 2.15 13.39 21.89
CA LEU A 68 1.14 12.70 22.70
C LEU A 68 1.31 12.95 24.21
N GLY A 69 2.30 13.76 24.60
CA GLY A 69 2.61 14.09 26.00
C GLY A 69 4.10 13.97 26.35
N SER A 70 4.85 13.17 25.58
CA SER A 70 6.27 12.88 25.80
C SER A 70 7.18 13.38 24.68
N GLY A 71 6.69 14.29 23.83
CA GLY A 71 7.44 14.91 22.74
C GLY A 71 7.01 14.43 21.36
N ASN A 72 7.63 15.03 20.34
CA ASN A 72 7.27 14.77 18.94
C ASN A 72 7.66 13.36 18.47
N ILE A 73 6.68 12.67 17.88
CA ILE A 73 6.82 11.39 17.20
C ILE A 73 6.53 11.62 15.71
N VAL A 74 7.48 11.26 14.84
CA VAL A 74 7.33 11.36 13.38
C VAL A 74 6.91 10.01 12.81
N LEU A 75 5.68 9.91 12.34
CA LEU A 75 5.06 8.68 11.81
C LEU A 75 4.87 8.79 10.30
N ALA A 76 5.13 7.71 9.58
CA ALA A 76 4.81 7.53 8.17
C ALA A 76 3.64 6.54 8.02
N GLN A 77 2.93 6.59 6.89
CA GLN A 77 1.91 5.58 6.59
C GLN A 77 2.54 4.19 6.62
N GLY A 78 1.88 3.25 7.30
CA GLY A 78 2.35 1.88 7.47
C GLY A 78 3.20 1.65 8.72
N ASP A 79 3.68 2.69 9.39
CA ASP A 79 4.25 2.55 10.74
C ASP A 79 3.22 2.03 11.74
N GLU A 80 3.70 1.59 12.89
CA GLU A 80 2.87 1.19 14.02
C GLU A 80 3.15 2.10 15.22
N LEU A 81 2.11 2.38 15.99
CA LEU A 81 2.20 3.14 17.24
C LEU A 81 1.80 2.21 18.37
N TRP A 82 2.74 1.90 19.26
CA TRP A 82 2.61 0.91 20.32
C TRP A 82 2.62 1.59 21.69
N HIS A 83 1.76 1.18 22.62
CA HIS A 83 1.79 1.68 23.99
C HIS A 83 2.61 0.74 24.88
N ASP A 84 3.64 1.25 25.55
CA ASP A 84 4.51 0.47 26.43
C ASP A 84 3.94 0.28 27.85
N GLY A 85 2.77 0.89 28.12
CA GLY A 85 2.14 0.97 29.44
C GLY A 85 2.26 2.32 30.10
N SER A 86 3.13 3.21 29.59
CA SER A 86 3.33 4.59 30.07
C SER A 86 3.15 5.61 28.95
N VAL A 87 3.72 5.35 27.77
CA VAL A 87 3.76 6.27 26.62
C VAL A 87 3.49 5.53 25.32
N TRP A 88 3.12 6.28 24.28
CA TRP A 88 3.06 5.76 22.92
C TRP A 88 4.42 5.89 22.23
N GLU A 89 4.90 4.81 21.64
CA GLU A 89 6.18 4.73 20.93
C GLU A 89 5.97 4.31 19.48
N LYS A 90 6.81 4.84 18.59
CA LYS A 90 6.80 4.45 17.18
C LYS A 90 7.57 3.13 16.99
N VAL A 91 6.94 2.19 16.29
CA VAL A 91 7.59 1.04 15.65
C VAL A 91 7.59 1.29 14.15
N SER A 92 8.79 1.37 13.56
CA SER A 92 8.93 1.66 12.13
C SER A 92 8.58 0.43 11.31
N ASN A 93 7.51 0.52 10.53
CA ASN A 93 7.03 -0.54 9.63
C ASN A 93 6.58 0.02 8.28
N SER A 94 6.73 1.33 8.05
CA SER A 94 6.57 1.93 6.73
C SER A 94 7.67 1.43 5.78
N ALA A 95 7.29 0.78 4.68
CA ALA A 95 8.21 0.53 3.58
C ALA A 95 8.38 1.84 2.80
N ALA A 96 9.60 2.38 2.78
CA ALA A 96 9.91 3.54 1.96
C ALA A 96 10.19 3.12 0.52
N ILE A 97 9.64 3.88 -0.45
CA ILE A 97 10.13 3.83 -1.82
C ILE A 97 11.45 4.60 -1.86
N ASP A 98 12.56 3.89 -2.09
CA ASP A 98 13.89 4.49 -2.17
C ASP A 98 14.03 5.45 -3.37
N THR A 99 13.53 5.06 -4.55
CA THR A 99 13.54 5.93 -5.74
C THR A 99 12.62 5.43 -6.85
N VAL A 100 11.81 6.34 -7.42
CA VAL A 100 11.14 6.20 -8.72
C VAL A 100 11.31 7.52 -9.49
N PHE A 101 12.24 7.55 -10.44
CA PHE A 101 12.61 8.78 -11.17
C PHE A 101 12.93 9.95 -10.22
N THR A 102 13.81 9.73 -9.23
CA THR A 102 14.18 10.70 -8.18
C THR A 102 13.09 11.05 -7.16
N ARG A 103 11.89 10.49 -7.28
CA ARG A 103 10.81 10.64 -6.30
C ARG A 103 10.88 9.54 -5.24
N THR A 104 10.42 9.86 -4.03
CA THR A 104 10.30 8.97 -2.87
C THR A 104 8.89 9.07 -2.28
N GLY A 105 8.49 8.10 -1.45
CA GLY A 105 7.16 8.11 -0.81
C GLY A 105 6.03 7.74 -1.78
N ASP A 106 4.85 8.35 -1.62
CA ASP A 106 3.68 8.08 -2.46
C ASP A 106 3.93 8.52 -3.90
N ILE A 107 3.83 7.59 -4.85
CA ILE A 107 4.04 7.86 -6.28
C ILE A 107 2.70 7.85 -7.00
N ILE A 108 2.25 9.03 -7.42
CA ILE A 108 1.12 9.21 -8.33
C ILE A 108 1.67 9.48 -9.73
N ALA A 109 1.12 8.81 -10.73
CA ALA A 109 1.52 9.00 -12.12
C ALA A 109 1.28 10.44 -12.57
N ALA A 110 2.30 11.06 -13.16
CA ALA A 110 2.24 12.39 -13.73
C ALA A 110 2.52 12.36 -15.24
N ALA A 111 2.02 13.37 -15.96
CA ALA A 111 2.44 13.58 -17.34
C ALA A 111 3.97 13.74 -17.39
N SER A 112 4.59 13.13 -18.40
CA SER A 112 6.05 13.10 -18.60
C SER A 112 6.87 12.24 -17.62
N ASP A 113 6.25 11.37 -16.81
CA ASP A 113 6.99 10.36 -16.03
C ASP A 113 7.80 9.39 -16.91
N TYR A 114 7.36 9.19 -18.16
CA TYR A 114 8.01 8.35 -19.15
C TYR A 114 8.00 9.04 -20.52
N ASN A 115 9.09 8.93 -21.27
CA ASN A 115 9.09 9.22 -22.70
C ASN A 115 8.50 8.03 -23.48
N ALA A 116 7.91 8.30 -24.65
CA ALA A 116 7.40 7.25 -25.53
C ALA A 116 8.45 6.19 -25.88
N SER A 117 9.74 6.55 -25.90
CA SER A 117 10.85 5.63 -26.14
C SER A 117 11.22 4.72 -24.96
N GLN A 118 10.69 4.99 -23.76
CA GLN A 118 10.90 4.18 -22.55
C GLN A 118 9.76 3.19 -22.30
N ILE A 119 8.70 3.27 -23.11
CA ILE A 119 7.52 2.41 -23.01
C ILE A 119 7.44 1.59 -24.29
N ASP A 120 7.63 0.27 -24.18
CA ASP A 120 7.36 -0.62 -25.30
C ASP A 120 5.85 -0.65 -25.54
N ASN A 121 5.44 -0.24 -26.74
CA ASN A 121 4.07 -0.40 -27.15
C ASN A 121 3.88 -1.84 -27.65
N ASP A 122 3.44 -2.76 -26.79
CA ASP A 122 2.94 -4.07 -27.20
C ASP A 122 1.56 -3.97 -27.87
N SER A 123 1.37 -2.96 -28.71
CA SER A 123 0.34 -2.98 -29.72
C SER A 123 0.92 -3.79 -30.87
N ALA A 124 0.78 -5.11 -30.82
CA ALA A 124 1.15 -6.04 -31.90
C ALA A 124 0.35 -5.82 -33.21
N LEU A 125 0.07 -4.58 -33.60
CA LEU A 125 -0.37 -4.21 -34.93
C LEU A 125 0.86 -4.02 -35.84
N LEU A 126 1.60 -5.10 -36.06
CA LEU A 126 2.66 -5.16 -37.07
C LEU A 126 2.11 -5.13 -38.52
N ALA A 127 0.82 -4.84 -38.72
CA ALA A 127 0.07 -5.35 -39.87
C ALA A 127 -0.32 -4.35 -40.98
N LEU A 128 -0.02 -3.04 -40.92
CA LEU A 128 -0.46 -2.14 -42.00
C LEU A 128 0.46 -0.96 -42.35
N MET A 129 1.78 -1.11 -42.25
CA MET A 129 2.72 -0.13 -42.82
C MET A 129 3.57 -0.65 -43.98
N SER A 130 3.40 -1.92 -44.39
CA SER A 130 4.09 -2.51 -45.55
C SER A 130 3.16 -2.96 -46.68
N ALA A 131 1.85 -2.76 -46.58
CA ALA A 131 0.95 -3.01 -47.70
C ALA A 131 1.07 -1.86 -48.73
N THR A 132 2.02 -2.04 -49.65
CA THR A 132 2.29 -1.32 -50.91
C THR A 132 1.40 -0.10 -51.23
N PRO A 133 1.98 1.10 -51.51
CA PRO A 133 1.20 2.23 -52.01
C PRO A 133 0.57 1.88 -53.38
N TRP A 134 -0.69 2.28 -53.56
CA TRP A 134 -1.56 2.09 -54.74
C TRP A 134 -1.09 2.85 -56.01
N THR A 135 0.20 3.06 -56.20
CA THR A 135 0.72 3.84 -57.33
C THR A 135 1.43 2.95 -58.34
N SER A 136 0.68 2.07 -59.03
CA SER A 136 1.04 1.66 -60.40
C SER A 136 -0.09 0.91 -61.12
N LEU A 137 -1.26 1.53 -61.32
CA LEU A 137 -2.12 1.15 -62.44
C LEU A 137 -1.78 2.06 -63.62
N ARG A 138 -0.73 1.71 -64.38
CA ARG A 138 -0.38 2.44 -65.60
C ARG A 138 -1.55 2.35 -66.57
N HIS A 139 -2.24 3.45 -66.83
CA HIS A 139 -3.16 3.57 -67.96
C HIS A 139 -2.39 3.28 -69.26
N ARG A 140 -2.68 2.14 -69.92
CA ARG A 140 -2.28 1.90 -71.31
C ARG A 140 -2.97 2.97 -72.17
N PRO A 141 -2.25 3.83 -72.90
CA PRO A 141 -2.92 4.75 -73.82
C PRO A 141 -3.57 3.95 -74.95
N LEU A 142 -4.83 4.26 -75.25
CA LEU A 142 -5.53 3.78 -76.43
C LEU A 142 -4.83 4.37 -77.66
N GLN A 143 -4.20 3.52 -78.48
CA GLN A 143 -3.74 3.90 -79.82
C GLN A 143 -4.97 4.26 -80.66
N GLN A 144 -5.27 5.55 -80.81
CA GLN A 144 -6.24 6.02 -81.78
C GLN A 144 -5.64 5.83 -83.18
N ARG A 145 -6.10 4.80 -83.90
CA ARG A 145 -5.90 4.70 -85.36
C ARG A 145 -6.58 5.91 -85.99
N HIS A 146 -5.79 6.93 -86.32
CA HIS A 146 -6.22 8.00 -87.20
C HIS A 146 -6.33 7.42 -88.62
N LEU A 147 -7.54 6.99 -89.01
CA LEU A 147 -7.86 6.70 -90.41
C LEU A 147 -8.00 8.04 -91.13
N GLN A 148 -7.04 8.38 -91.99
CA GLN A 148 -7.15 9.55 -92.87
C GLN A 148 -8.23 9.31 -93.93
N PRO A 149 -9.11 10.28 -94.23
CA PRO A 149 -9.81 10.33 -95.49
C PRO A 149 -9.01 11.20 -96.49
N ALA A 150 -8.59 10.61 -97.60
CA ALA A 150 -8.09 11.36 -98.76
C ALA A 150 -9.00 11.09 -99.96
N ARG A 151 -9.79 12.09 -100.34
CA ARG A 151 -10.07 12.43 -101.73
C ARG A 151 -10.30 13.92 -101.85
#